data_AF-D2I1G7-F1
#
_entry.id   AF-D2I1G7-F1
#
_cell.length_a   1.000
_cell.length_b   1.000
_cell.length_c   1.000
_cell.angle_alpha   90.00
_cell.angle_beta   90.00
_cell.angle_gamma   90.00
#
_symmetry.space_group_name_H-M   'P 1'
#
loop_
_entity.id
_entity.type
_entity.pdbx_description
1 polymer ?
#
loop_
_entity_poly.entity_id
_entity_poly.type
_entity_poly.pdbx_seq_one_letter_code
_entity_poly.pdbx_strand_id
1 'polypeptide(L)'
;ETSSSSLKVGACVFIGVGAVTMFMGFLGCIGAIKEVRCLLGLYFAFLLLILIVQVAAGVLFYFNMGKLKQEMGNIVTELIRDYKDSHEDRLQEAWDYVQAQVKCCGWVSFYNWTDNAELMNRTNVTYPCSCEDRSEADDGFLLRKGFCEAFDSNRTESGNSPEYWPVYREVC
;
A
#
# COMPACT_ATOMS: atom_id res chain seq x y z
N GLU A 1 14.25 -1.87 12.88
CA GLU A 1 13.58 -2.29 14.13
C GLU A 1 12.17 -1.71 14.36
N THR A 2 11.82 -0.48 13.92
CA THR A 2 10.49 0.12 14.19
C THR A 2 9.36 -0.30 13.22
N SER A 3 9.67 -0.62 11.95
CA SER A 3 8.66 -0.93 10.93
C SER A 3 7.88 -2.24 11.20
N SER A 4 8.55 -3.28 11.72
CA SER A 4 7.92 -4.58 12.02
C SER A 4 6.88 -4.51 13.15
N SER A 5 7.12 -3.68 14.17
CA SER A 5 6.21 -3.53 15.31
C SER A 5 4.86 -2.91 14.90
N SER A 6 4.88 -1.88 14.05
CA SER A 6 3.67 -1.18 13.61
C SER A 6 2.76 -2.10 12.78
N LEU A 7 3.33 -2.89 11.87
CA LEU A 7 2.57 -3.85 11.07
C LEU A 7 1.97 -4.97 11.93
N LYS A 8 2.72 -5.46 12.93
CA LYS A 8 2.23 -6.48 13.87
C LYS A 8 1.06 -5.96 14.71
N VAL A 9 1.15 -4.73 15.19
CA VAL A 9 0.06 -4.07 15.93
C VAL A 9 -1.17 -3.92 15.04
N GLY A 10 -1.01 -3.44 13.80
CA GLY A 10 -2.09 -3.34 12.83
C GLY A 10 -2.80 -4.68 12.60
N ALA A 11 -2.02 -5.75 12.37
CA ALA A 11 -2.58 -7.09 12.17
C ALA A 11 -3.40 -7.58 13.38
N CYS A 12 -2.89 -7.40 14.61
CA CYS A 12 -3.64 -7.76 15.82
C CYS A 12 -4.96 -7.00 15.95
N VAL A 13 -4.98 -5.71 15.60
CA VAL A 13 -6.20 -4.90 15.61
C VAL A 13 -7.22 -5.44 14.59
N PHE A 14 -6.81 -5.72 13.36
CA PHE A 14 -7.71 -6.28 12.34
C PHE A 14 -8.29 -7.64 12.76
N ILE A 15 -7.48 -8.52 13.35
CA ILE A 15 -7.95 -9.81 13.88
C ILE A 15 -8.99 -9.59 14.98
N GLY A 16 -8.72 -8.68 15.92
CA GLY A 16 -9.65 -8.36 17.00
C GLY A 16 -10.99 -7.80 16.50
N VAL A 17 -10.94 -6.85 15.56
CA VAL A 17 -12.13 -6.28 14.91
C VAL A 17 -12.92 -7.36 14.19
N GLY A 18 -12.26 -8.23 13.41
CA GLY A 18 -12.90 -9.33 12.68
C GLY A 18 -13.59 -10.36 13.60
N ALA A 19 -12.98 -10.69 14.74
CA ALA A 19 -13.59 -11.59 15.72
C ALA A 19 -14.85 -10.98 16.35
N VAL A 20 -14.80 -9.68 16.70
CA VAL A 20 -15.95 -8.98 17.29
C VAL A 20 -17.09 -8.84 16.28
N THR A 21 -16.81 -8.52 15.02
CA THR A 21 -17.85 -8.41 13.98
C THR A 21 -18.51 -9.76 13.71
N MET A 22 -17.75 -10.85 13.67
CA MET A 22 -18.28 -12.21 13.52
C MET A 22 -19.20 -12.58 14.70
N PHE A 23 -18.78 -12.29 15.93
CA PHE A 23 -19.58 -12.54 17.13
C PHE A 23 -20.89 -11.74 17.12
N MET A 24 -20.83 -10.45 16.76
CA MET A 24 -22.02 -9.60 16.64
C MET A 24 -22.97 -10.05 15.53
N GLY A 25 -22.44 -10.56 14.42
CA GLY A 25 -23.25 -11.19 13.37
C GLY A 25 -24.01 -12.42 13.86
N PHE A 26 -23.36 -13.28 14.65
CA PHE A 26 -24.01 -14.45 15.25
C PHE A 26 -25.13 -14.07 16.23
N LEU A 27 -24.90 -13.05 17.06
CA LEU A 27 -25.93 -12.51 17.96
C LEU A 27 -27.12 -11.92 17.20
N GLY A 28 -26.87 -11.24 16.08
CA GLY A 28 -27.92 -10.74 15.18
C GLY A 28 -28.78 -11.86 14.61
N CYS A 29 -28.13 -12.92 14.08
CA CYS A 29 -28.83 -14.09 13.55
C CYS A 29 -29.66 -14.83 14.62
N ILE A 30 -29.11 -15.06 15.81
CA ILE A 30 -29.86 -15.68 16.92
C ILE A 30 -31.01 -14.78 17.37
N GLY A 31 -30.78 -13.48 17.50
CA GLY A 31 -31.78 -12.52 17.94
C GLY A 31 -33.00 -12.50 17.02
N ALA A 32 -32.78 -12.61 15.70
CA ALA A 32 -33.84 -12.70 14.71
C ALA A 32 -34.61 -14.04 14.79
N ILE A 33 -33.91 -15.18 14.87
CA ILE A 33 -34.53 -16.51 14.88
C ILE A 33 -35.31 -16.77 16.19
N LYS A 34 -34.78 -16.32 17.33
CA LYS A 34 -35.37 -16.57 18.65
C LYS A 34 -36.37 -15.49 19.08
N GLU A 35 -36.66 -14.50 18.23
CA GLU A 35 -37.53 -13.35 18.50
C GLU A 35 -37.18 -12.60 19.81
N VAL A 36 -35.91 -12.65 20.22
CA VAL A 36 -35.44 -12.05 21.48
C VAL A 36 -35.18 -10.57 21.24
N ARG A 37 -36.18 -9.74 21.56
CA ARG A 37 -36.12 -8.28 21.41
C ARG A 37 -34.90 -7.63 22.06
N CYS A 38 -34.42 -8.18 23.17
CA CYS A 38 -33.22 -7.69 23.87
C CYS A 38 -31.93 -7.86 23.03
N LEU A 39 -31.74 -9.03 22.39
CA LEU A 39 -30.58 -9.29 21.52
C LEU A 39 -30.61 -8.41 20.27
N LEU A 40 -31.80 -8.22 19.69
CA LEU A 40 -31.98 -7.35 18.54
C LEU A 40 -31.72 -5.87 18.90
N GLY A 41 -32.13 -5.43 20.09
CA GLY A 41 -31.86 -4.09 20.60
C GLY A 41 -30.37 -3.82 20.84
N LEU A 42 -29.63 -4.79 21.40
CA LEU A 42 -28.18 -4.69 21.56
C LEU A 42 -27.45 -4.61 20.22
N TYR A 43 -27.86 -5.41 19.24
CA TYR A 43 -27.32 -5.35 17.89
C TYR A 43 -27.55 -3.97 17.24
N PHE A 44 -28.78 -3.44 17.34
CA PHE A 44 -29.10 -2.11 16.81
C PHE A 44 -28.30 -0.99 17.50
N ALA A 45 -28.17 -1.03 18.84
CA ALA A 45 -27.36 -0.07 19.58
C ALA A 45 -25.88 -0.12 19.17
N PHE A 46 -25.33 -1.32 18.95
CA PHE A 46 -23.96 -1.49 18.48
C PHE A 46 -23.76 -0.94 17.07
N LEU A 47 -24.70 -1.19 16.15
CA LEU A 47 -24.68 -0.60 14.81
C LEU A 47 -24.75 0.93 14.84
N LEU A 48 -25.62 1.50 15.68
CA LEU A 48 -25.69 2.95 15.86
C LEU A 48 -24.37 3.53 16.39
N LEU A 49 -23.74 2.84 17.34
CA LEU A 49 -22.43 3.25 17.86
C LEU A 49 -21.36 3.22 16.77
N ILE A 50 -21.31 2.15 15.96
CA ILE A 50 -20.40 2.05 14.81
C ILE A 50 -20.65 3.21 13.85
N LEU A 51 -21.91 3.54 13.54
CA LEU A 51 -22.24 4.62 12.64
C LEU A 51 -21.74 5.97 13.16
N ILE A 52 -21.91 6.25 14.46
CA ILE A 52 -21.38 7.47 15.09
C ILE A 52 -19.85 7.51 14.98
N VAL A 53 -19.16 6.40 15.27
CA VAL A 53 -17.71 6.30 15.16
C VAL A 53 -17.23 6.48 13.72
N GLN A 54 -17.92 5.89 12.73
CA GLN A 54 -17.60 6.04 11.31
C GLN A 54 -17.74 7.48 10.84
N VAL A 55 -18.82 8.17 11.24
CA VAL A 55 -19.01 9.59 10.92
C VAL A 55 -17.91 10.43 11.56
N ALA A 56 -17.61 10.22 12.85
CA ALA A 56 -16.54 10.92 13.53
C ALA A 56 -15.17 10.69 12.87
N ALA A 57 -14.85 9.43 12.52
CA ALA A 57 -13.62 9.07 11.84
C ALA A 57 -13.53 9.71 10.44
N GLY A 58 -14.62 9.71 9.67
CA GLY A 58 -14.69 10.35 8.36
C GLY A 58 -14.48 11.86 8.43
N VAL A 59 -15.09 12.53 9.42
CA VAL A 59 -14.87 13.97 9.67
C VAL A 59 -13.41 14.24 10.04
N LEU A 60 -12.84 13.45 10.97
CA LEU A 60 -11.44 13.59 11.36
C LEU A 60 -10.49 13.34 10.19
N PHE A 61 -10.76 12.35 9.35
CA PHE A 61 -9.99 12.04 8.15
C PHE A 61 -10.04 13.21 7.16
N TYR A 62 -11.21 13.77 6.91
CA TYR A 62 -11.37 14.92 6.01
C TYR A 62 -10.54 16.12 6.45
N PHE A 63 -10.61 16.49 7.74
CA PHE A 63 -9.85 17.62 8.27
C PHE A 63 -8.33 17.36 8.34
N ASN A 64 -7.92 16.11 8.63
CA ASN A 64 -6.51 15.76 8.77
C ASN A 64 -5.90 15.12 7.52
N MET A 65 -6.61 15.10 6.39
CA MET A 65 -6.16 14.45 5.16
C MET A 65 -4.78 14.94 4.72
N GLY A 66 -4.53 16.26 4.80
CA GLY A 66 -3.22 16.82 4.44
C GLY A 66 -2.08 16.29 5.30
N LYS A 67 -2.28 16.23 6.62
CA LYS A 67 -1.29 15.68 7.56
C LYS A 67 -1.09 14.18 7.32
N LEU A 68 -2.17 13.42 7.11
CA LEU A 68 -2.09 11.99 6.79
C LEU A 68 -1.33 11.74 5.49
N LYS A 69 -1.55 12.52 4.43
CA LYS A 69 -0.77 12.41 3.19
C LYS A 69 0.72 12.65 3.41
N GLN A 70 1.07 13.63 4.26
CA GLN A 70 2.46 13.92 4.55
C GLN A 70 3.14 12.78 5.33
N GLU A 71 2.48 12.28 6.37
CA GLU A 71 2.98 11.13 7.16
C GLU A 71 3.16 9.88 6.28
N MET A 72 2.16 9.58 5.42
CA MET A 72 2.26 8.46 4.48
C MET A 72 3.40 8.67 3.49
N GLY A 73 3.57 9.88 2.96
CA GLY A 73 4.68 10.22 2.07
C GLY A 73 6.05 10.01 2.71
N ASN A 74 6.21 10.36 3.99
CA ASN A 74 7.45 10.11 4.73
C ASN A 74 7.73 8.61 4.85
N ILE A 75 6.72 7.82 5.21
CA ILE A 75 6.83 6.35 5.34
C ILE A 75 7.20 5.72 3.99
N VAL A 76 6.53 6.15 2.91
CA VAL A 76 6.80 5.65 1.56
C VAL A 76 8.20 6.05 1.09
N THR A 77 8.63 7.29 1.35
CA THR A 77 9.97 7.75 0.97
C THR A 77 11.06 6.98 1.73
N GLU A 78 10.85 6.72 3.02
CA GLU A 78 11.74 5.87 3.81
C GLU A 78 11.79 4.43 3.28
N LEU A 79 10.63 3.86 2.93
CA LEU A 79 10.51 2.55 2.30
C LEU A 79 11.26 2.47 0.97
N ILE A 80 11.13 3.49 0.10
CA ILE A 80 11.84 3.57 -1.18
C ILE A 80 13.35 3.68 -0.94
N ARG A 81 13.79 4.50 0.02
CA ARG A 81 15.21 4.68 0.35
C ARG A 81 15.87 3.40 0.84
N ASP A 82 15.15 2.62 1.65
CA ASP A 82 15.62 1.35 2.20
C ASP A 82 15.22 0.13 1.33
N TYR A 83 14.65 0.36 0.14
CA TYR A 83 14.25 -0.69 -0.79
C TYR A 83 15.47 -1.49 -1.26
N LYS A 84 15.37 -2.82 -1.26
CA LYS A 84 16.43 -3.74 -1.68
C LYS A 84 15.89 -4.69 -2.72
N ASP A 85 16.77 -5.17 -3.60
CA ASP A 85 16.43 -6.20 -4.60
C ASP A 85 16.06 -7.55 -3.93
N SER A 86 16.40 -7.72 -2.64
CA SER A 86 16.03 -8.90 -1.85
C SER A 86 14.55 -8.90 -1.47
N HIS A 87 13.81 -9.93 -1.89
CA HIS A 87 12.35 -10.06 -1.71
C HIS A 87 11.87 -10.42 -0.29
N GLU A 88 12.55 -9.99 0.77
CA GLU A 88 12.23 -10.43 2.14
C GLU A 88 11.23 -9.52 2.86
N ASP A 89 11.10 -8.26 2.47
CA ASP A 89 10.24 -7.31 3.18
C ASP A 89 8.82 -7.27 2.61
N ARG A 90 7.83 -7.57 3.47
CA ARG A 90 6.41 -7.51 3.13
C ARG A 90 5.94 -6.10 2.81
N LEU A 91 6.59 -5.08 3.36
CA LEU A 91 6.23 -3.69 3.09
C LEU A 91 6.65 -3.29 1.67
N GLN A 92 7.80 -3.78 1.20
CA GLN A 92 8.25 -3.62 -0.19
C GLN A 92 7.28 -4.31 -1.17
N GLU A 93 6.86 -5.54 -0.86
CA GLU A 93 5.86 -6.26 -1.67
C GLU A 93 4.52 -5.52 -1.73
N ALA A 94 4.04 -4.98 -0.60
CA ALA A 94 2.81 -4.19 -0.57
C ALA A 94 2.93 -2.91 -1.42
N TRP A 95 4.09 -2.25 -1.38
CA TRP A 95 4.36 -1.07 -2.19
C TRP A 95 4.44 -1.38 -3.69
N ASP A 96 5.14 -2.46 -4.05
CA ASP A 96 5.20 -2.97 -5.42
C ASP A 96 3.80 -3.28 -5.96
N TYR A 97 2.94 -3.87 -5.12
CA TYR A 97 1.54 -4.13 -5.46
C TYR A 97 0.75 -2.85 -5.70
N VAL A 98 0.89 -1.83 -4.83
CA VAL A 98 0.20 -0.54 -4.99
C VAL A 98 0.59 0.13 -6.30
N GLN A 99 1.87 0.19 -6.61
CA GLN A 99 2.37 0.83 -7.83
C GLN A 99 1.88 0.12 -9.09
N ALA A 100 1.92 -1.21 -9.10
CA ALA A 100 1.44 -2.00 -10.23
C ALA A 100 -0.09 -1.90 -10.40
N GLN A 101 -0.85 -1.87 -9.30
CA GLN A 101 -2.31 -1.86 -9.33
C GLN A 101 -2.88 -0.48 -9.69
N VAL A 102 -2.25 0.58 -9.19
CA VAL A 102 -2.70 1.97 -9.41
C VAL A 102 -2.05 2.58 -10.66
N LYS A 103 -1.07 1.89 -11.26
CA LYS A 103 -0.31 2.35 -12.44
C LYS A 103 0.33 3.71 -12.18
N CYS A 104 1.11 3.78 -11.09
CA CYS A 104 1.76 5.00 -10.62
C CYS A 104 3.21 4.71 -10.21
N CYS A 105 4.04 5.74 -10.14
CA CYS A 105 5.46 5.63 -9.78
C CYS A 105 5.88 6.73 -8.80
N GLY A 106 6.33 6.30 -7.62
CA GLY A 106 6.72 7.20 -6.53
C GLY A 106 5.53 7.90 -5.87
N TRP A 107 5.81 8.68 -4.82
CA TRP A 107 4.78 9.39 -4.03
C TRP A 107 4.58 10.83 -4.48
N VAL A 108 5.68 11.58 -4.66
CA VAL A 108 5.65 12.94 -5.20
C VAL A 108 6.03 12.94 -6.67
N SER A 109 6.90 12.02 -7.07
CA SER A 109 7.33 11.83 -8.45
C SER A 109 8.09 10.51 -8.58
N PHE A 110 8.23 10.00 -9.81
CA PHE A 110 9.11 8.88 -10.11
C PHE A 110 10.57 9.14 -9.70
N TYR A 111 10.99 10.42 -9.58
CA TYR A 111 12.30 10.79 -9.04
C TYR A 111 12.50 10.38 -7.58
N ASN A 112 11.48 10.05 -6.79
CA ASN A 112 11.68 9.54 -5.42
C ASN A 112 12.58 8.29 -5.38
N TRP A 113 12.61 7.52 -6.46
CA TRP A 113 13.49 6.35 -6.58
C TRP A 113 14.98 6.69 -6.72
N THR A 114 15.34 7.93 -7.07
CA THR A 114 16.76 8.35 -7.10
C THR A 114 17.36 8.48 -5.71
N ASP A 115 16.54 8.56 -4.66
CA ASP A 115 17.00 8.57 -3.28
C ASP A 115 17.47 7.18 -2.80
N ASN A 116 17.18 6.13 -3.59
CA ASN A 116 17.66 4.79 -3.32
C ASN A 116 19.10 4.61 -3.85
N ALA A 117 20.05 4.46 -2.93
CA ALA A 117 21.46 4.29 -3.27
C ALA A 117 21.76 2.96 -4.00
N GLU A 118 21.05 1.88 -3.67
CA GLU A 118 21.23 0.55 -4.31
C GLU A 118 20.85 0.60 -5.80
N LEU A 119 19.76 1.29 -6.13
CA LEU A 119 19.27 1.50 -7.49
C LEU A 119 20.22 2.40 -8.29
N MET A 120 20.64 3.53 -7.69
CA MET A 120 21.46 4.53 -8.37
C MET A 120 22.94 4.11 -8.53
N ASN A 121 23.41 3.16 -7.72
CA ASN A 121 24.78 2.62 -7.84
C ASN A 121 24.94 1.62 -9.00
N ARG A 122 23.85 1.20 -9.67
CA ARG A 122 23.93 0.29 -10.83
C ARG A 122 24.43 1.03 -12.07
N THR A 123 25.27 0.35 -12.86
CA THR A 123 25.82 0.87 -14.12
C THR A 123 24.84 0.82 -15.27
N ASN A 124 23.96 -0.18 -15.25
CA ASN A 124 22.89 -0.36 -16.23
C ASN A 124 21.71 0.55 -15.87
N VAL A 125 20.89 0.89 -16.86
CA VAL A 125 19.65 1.63 -16.64
C VAL A 125 18.68 0.69 -15.92
N THR A 126 18.51 0.90 -14.63
CA THR A 126 17.68 0.05 -13.77
C THR A 126 16.56 0.87 -13.14
N TYR A 127 15.36 0.32 -13.06
CA TYR A 127 14.19 0.98 -12.51
C TYR A 127 13.35 -0.01 -11.68
N PRO A 128 12.50 0.45 -10.76
CA PRO A 128 11.58 -0.43 -10.04
C PRO A 128 10.62 -1.14 -11.01
N CYS A 129 10.64 -2.47 -10.99
CA CYS A 129 9.82 -3.28 -11.89
C CYS A 129 8.30 -3.05 -11.72
N SER A 130 7.87 -2.73 -10.51
CA SER A 130 6.48 -2.49 -10.13
C SER A 130 5.86 -1.25 -10.79
N CYS A 131 6.70 -0.33 -11.26
CA CYS A 131 6.29 0.92 -11.89
C CYS A 131 6.38 0.91 -13.42
N GLU A 132 6.71 -0.22 -14.03
CA GLU A 132 6.92 -0.34 -15.47
C GLU A 132 5.65 0.00 -16.26
N ASP A 133 5.77 0.96 -17.19
CA ASP A 133 4.68 1.31 -18.10
C ASP A 133 4.66 0.33 -19.28
N ARG A 134 4.01 -0.82 -19.07
CA ARG A 134 3.78 -1.80 -20.14
C ARG A 134 2.45 -1.52 -20.84
N SER A 135 2.53 -1.24 -22.13
CA SER A 135 1.39 -1.30 -23.04
C SER A 135 0.91 -2.76 -23.20
N GLU A 136 -0.11 -3.15 -22.42
CA GLU A 136 -1.09 -4.23 -22.64
C GLU A 136 -0.67 -5.46 -23.48
N ALA A 137 0.51 -6.04 -23.24
CA ALA A 137 0.94 -7.26 -23.93
C ALA A 137 1.66 -8.23 -22.99
N ASP A 138 1.03 -8.58 -21.87
CA ASP A 138 1.13 -9.95 -21.33
C ASP A 138 -0.03 -10.17 -20.34
N ASP A 139 -0.92 -11.12 -20.66
CA ASP A 139 -2.09 -11.53 -19.86
C ASP A 139 -1.65 -12.45 -18.71
N GLY A 140 -0.49 -12.13 -18.13
CA GLY A 140 0.09 -12.78 -16.97
C GLY A 140 0.38 -11.72 -15.93
N PHE A 141 -0.42 -11.70 -14.85
CA PHE A 141 -0.13 -10.95 -13.63
C PHE A 141 1.10 -11.55 -12.91
N LEU A 142 2.24 -11.62 -13.58
CA LEU A 142 3.51 -11.80 -12.91
C LEU A 142 3.91 -10.42 -12.43
N LEU A 143 3.49 -10.09 -11.20
CA LEU A 143 3.96 -8.92 -10.48
C LEU A 143 5.48 -9.01 -10.42
N ARG A 144 6.15 -8.26 -11.29
CA ARG A 144 7.60 -8.23 -11.38
C ARG A 144 8.08 -7.35 -10.23
N LYS A 145 8.74 -7.96 -9.26
CA LYS A 145 9.25 -7.32 -8.04
C LYS A 145 10.73 -7.01 -8.20
N GLY A 146 11.25 -6.16 -7.34
CA GLY A 146 12.67 -5.79 -7.36
C GLY A 146 12.98 -4.81 -8.48
N PHE A 147 14.22 -4.87 -8.95
CA PHE A 147 14.73 -3.95 -9.94
C PHE A 147 14.83 -4.57 -11.34
N CYS A 148 14.36 -3.82 -12.33
CA CYS A 148 14.31 -4.20 -13.74
C CYS A 148 15.32 -3.42 -14.55
N GLU A 149 15.97 -4.06 -15.51
CA GLU A 149 16.92 -3.41 -16.40
C GLU A 149 16.24 -3.06 -17.73
N ALA A 150 16.39 -1.80 -18.16
CA ALA A 150 16.00 -1.37 -19.50
C ALA A 150 17.10 -1.79 -20.48
N PHE A 151 16.77 -2.61 -21.47
CA PHE A 151 17.71 -3.01 -22.50
C PHE A 151 17.72 -1.98 -23.63
N ASP A 152 18.78 -1.17 -23.72
CA ASP A 152 18.98 -0.21 -24.81
C ASP A 152 20.33 -0.49 -25.49
N SER A 153 20.31 -1.08 -26.69
CA SER A 153 21.53 -1.54 -27.38
C SER A 153 22.41 -0.41 -27.93
N ASN A 154 21.96 0.84 -27.84
CA ASN A 154 22.60 1.99 -28.48
C ASN A 154 23.23 3.00 -27.52
N ARG A 155 23.24 2.75 -26.20
CA ARG A 155 23.68 3.75 -25.22
C ARG A 155 25.16 3.63 -24.87
N THR A 156 25.89 4.72 -25.08
CA THR A 156 27.30 4.93 -24.70
C THR A 156 27.46 5.64 -23.35
N GLU A 157 26.35 6.01 -22.69
CA GLU A 157 26.35 6.64 -21.38
C GLU A 157 26.37 5.59 -20.27
N SER A 158 27.40 5.66 -19.43
CA SER A 158 27.50 4.91 -18.19
C SER A 158 26.70 5.61 -17.09
N GLY A 159 25.61 4.99 -16.61
CA GLY A 159 24.87 5.48 -15.45
C GLY A 159 23.36 5.29 -15.54
N ASN A 160 22.75 5.12 -14.36
CA ASN A 160 21.31 4.95 -14.22
C ASN A 160 20.58 6.30 -14.18
N SER A 161 20.35 6.90 -15.36
CA SER A 161 19.66 8.19 -15.46
C SER A 161 18.13 8.03 -15.50
N PRO A 162 17.38 8.69 -14.59
CA PRO A 162 15.93 8.52 -14.43
C PRO A 162 15.09 9.03 -15.61
N GLU A 163 15.62 9.91 -16.45
CA GLU A 163 14.92 10.44 -17.63
C GLU A 163 14.52 9.36 -18.63
N TYR A 164 15.29 8.27 -18.66
CA TYR A 164 15.13 7.17 -19.59
C TYR A 164 14.34 5.99 -19.03
N TRP A 165 13.81 6.09 -17.80
CA TRP A 165 13.05 5.00 -17.20
C TRP A 165 11.68 4.83 -17.88
N PRO A 166 11.34 3.61 -18.37
CA PRO A 166 10.03 3.29 -18.95
C PRO A 166 9.01 3.01 -17.84
N VAL A 167 8.73 4.03 -17.03
CA VAL A 167 7.84 3.95 -15.86
C VAL A 167 6.69 4.96 -15.97
N TYR A 168 5.60 4.68 -15.27
CA TYR A 168 4.46 5.59 -15.14
C TYR A 168 4.92 6.98 -14.69
N ARG A 169 4.26 8.03 -15.21
CA ARG A 169 4.56 9.43 -14.85
C ARG A 169 3.62 9.96 -13.77
N GLU A 170 2.53 9.26 -13.53
CA GLU A 170 1.54 9.51 -12.50
C GLU A 170 2.08 9.14 -11.10
N VAL A 171 1.68 9.92 -10.09
CA VAL A 171 2.05 9.71 -8.69
C VAL A 171 1.05 8.80 -7.97
N CYS A 172 1.56 8.05 -7.00
CA CYS A 172 0.76 7.38 -5.98
C CYS A 172 0.48 8.38 -4.83
#